data_AF-A0A183VF96-F1
#
_entry.id   AF-A0A183VF96-F1
#
_cell.length_a   1.000
_cell.length_b   1.000
_cell.length_c   1.000
_cell.angle_alpha   90.00
_cell.angle_beta   90.00
_cell.angle_gamma   90.00
#
_symmetry.space_group_name_H-M   'P 1'
#
loop_
_entity.id
_entity.type
_entity.pdbx_description
1 polymer ?
#
loop_
_entity_poly.entity_id
_entity_poly.type
_entity_poly.pdbx_seq_one_letter_code
_entity_poly.pdbx_strand_id
1 'polypeptide(L)'
;LLKYAECFLTSPPVLVTRSDSFLRWYPRFNINHMRTSILQKVRLLCEPDKWALYEDYSRNRVETSPPVAMLSPGVTALILPFRSPSPKPRLRSYSTGDEEERPTIIRRPMTP
;
A
#
# COMPACT_ATOMS: atom_id res chain seq x y z
N LEU A 1 3.70 -8.61 -10.39
CA LEU A 1 3.85 -9.96 -9.79
C LEU A 1 5.31 -10.42 -9.74
N LEU A 2 6.02 -10.48 -10.88
CA LEU A 2 7.41 -11.01 -10.95
C LEU A 2 8.37 -10.48 -9.89
N LYS A 3 8.43 -9.16 -9.70
CA LYS A 3 9.32 -8.55 -8.70
C LYS A 3 8.96 -8.88 -7.25
N TYR A 4 7.66 -9.08 -6.98
CA TYR A 4 7.21 -9.54 -5.66
C TYR A 4 7.73 -10.95 -5.40
N ALA A 5 7.56 -11.85 -6.37
CA ALA A 5 8.06 -13.22 -6.29
C ALA A 5 9.59 -13.26 -6.14
N GLU A 6 10.33 -12.41 -6.87
CA GLU A 6 11.78 -12.27 -6.71
C GLU A 6 12.16 -11.91 -5.26
N CYS A 7 11.50 -10.92 -4.65
CA CYS A 7 11.77 -10.55 -3.25
C CYS A 7 11.46 -11.69 -2.27
N PHE A 8 10.34 -12.40 -2.48
CA PHE A 8 9.97 -13.55 -1.65
C PHE A 8 10.95 -14.72 -1.76
N LEU A 9 11.47 -15.00 -2.95
CA LEU A 9 12.40 -16.10 -3.18
C LEU A 9 13.83 -15.77 -2.72
N THR A 10 14.26 -14.53 -2.87
CA THR A 10 15.62 -14.09 -2.50
C THR A 10 15.75 -13.76 -1.01
N SER A 11 14.69 -13.26 -0.40
CA SER A 11 14.69 -12.81 1.00
C SER A 11 13.32 -13.10 1.64
N PRO A 12 12.99 -14.38 1.90
CA PRO A 12 11.69 -14.73 2.43
C PRO A 12 11.45 -14.07 3.81
N PRO A 13 10.23 -13.59 4.09
CA PRO A 13 9.92 -13.02 5.40
C PRO A 13 9.91 -14.13 6.45
N VAL A 14 10.47 -13.84 7.62
CA VAL A 14 10.58 -14.80 8.73
C VAL A 14 9.20 -15.25 9.23
N LEU A 15 8.22 -14.34 9.22
CA LEU A 15 6.86 -14.61 9.64
C LEU A 15 5.88 -13.91 8.70
N VAL A 16 4.91 -14.68 8.21
CA VAL A 16 3.81 -14.18 7.38
C VAL A 16 2.54 -14.16 8.24
N THR A 17 2.13 -12.98 8.72
CA THR A 17 0.84 -12.83 9.40
C THR A 17 -0.20 -12.24 8.45
N ARG A 18 -1.48 -12.56 8.66
CA ARG A 18 -2.59 -12.10 7.81
C ARG A 18 -2.74 -10.57 7.77
N SER A 19 -2.29 -9.89 8.84
CA SER A 19 -2.37 -8.44 8.99
C SER A 19 -1.16 -7.69 8.43
N ASP A 20 -0.08 -8.40 8.08
CA ASP A 20 1.13 -7.74 7.61
C ASP A 20 1.02 -7.33 6.13
N SER A 21 1.56 -6.15 5.83
CA SER A 21 1.64 -5.63 4.48
C SER A 21 2.96 -6.00 3.84
N PHE A 22 2.97 -6.19 2.51
CA PHE A 22 4.18 -6.50 1.77
C PHE A 22 5.29 -5.45 1.97
N LEU A 23 4.94 -4.16 2.03
CA LEU A 23 5.88 -3.07 2.28
C LEU A 23 6.48 -3.11 3.68
N ARG A 24 5.84 -3.76 4.65
CA ARG A 24 6.42 -3.98 5.98
C ARG A 24 7.56 -5.00 5.92
N TRP A 25 7.42 -6.05 5.12
CA TRP A 25 8.50 -7.02 4.89
C TRP A 25 9.59 -6.47 3.98
N TYR A 26 9.22 -5.65 3.00
CA TYR A 26 10.14 -5.09 2.00
C TYR A 26 9.99 -3.57 1.89
N PRO A 27 10.51 -2.80 2.86
CA PRO A 27 10.30 -1.35 2.94
C PRO A 27 10.96 -0.57 1.79
N ARG A 28 11.97 -1.15 1.15
CA ARG A 28 12.67 -0.57 -0.01
C ARG A 28 12.13 -1.09 -1.35
N PHE A 29 11.01 -1.82 -1.34
CA PHE A 29 10.46 -2.36 -2.56
C PHE A 29 10.04 -1.23 -3.51
N ASN A 30 10.45 -1.36 -4.77
CA ASN A 30 10.10 -0.43 -5.83
C ASN A 30 9.91 -1.21 -7.13
N ILE A 31 8.85 -0.95 -7.91
CA ILE A 31 8.57 -1.61 -9.18
C ILE A 31 9.08 -0.84 -10.41
N ASN A 32 9.66 0.33 -10.22
CA ASN A 32 10.20 1.17 -11.27
C ASN A 32 11.23 0.39 -12.11
N HIS A 33 11.23 0.67 -13.42
CA HIS A 33 12.14 0.06 -14.39
C HIS A 33 12.08 -1.48 -14.46
N MET A 34 11.01 -2.12 -13.96
CA MET A 34 10.85 -3.57 -14.05
C MET A 34 10.73 -4.03 -15.51
N ARG A 35 9.98 -3.30 -16.34
CA ARG A 35 9.84 -3.60 -17.78
C ARG A 35 11.19 -3.58 -18.49
N THR A 36 11.97 -2.51 -18.31
CA THR A 36 13.29 -2.38 -18.94
C THR A 36 14.26 -3.45 -18.45
N SER A 37 14.25 -3.77 -17.16
CA SER A 37 15.08 -4.85 -16.59
C SER A 37 14.74 -6.22 -17.17
N ILE A 38 13.44 -6.53 -17.34
CA ILE A 38 13.00 -7.78 -17.96
C ILE A 38 13.43 -7.82 -19.43
N LEU A 39 13.17 -6.76 -20.19
CA LEU A 39 13.55 -6.68 -21.61
C LEU A 39 15.05 -6.83 -21.80
N GLN A 40 15.86 -6.24 -20.91
CA GLN A 40 17.32 -6.42 -20.94
C GLN A 40 17.72 -7.87 -20.69
N LYS A 41 17.11 -8.55 -19.71
CA LYS A 41 17.36 -9.98 -19.48
C LYS A 41 16.95 -10.84 -20.69
N VAL A 42 15.79 -10.56 -21.29
CA VAL A 42 15.33 -11.27 -22.48
C VAL A 42 16.28 -11.04 -23.66
N ARG A 43 16.74 -9.80 -23.88
CA ARG A 43 17.71 -9.47 -24.92
C ARG A 43 19.00 -10.27 -24.80
N LEU A 44 19.50 -10.46 -23.58
CA LEU A 44 20.74 -11.22 -23.33
C LEU A 44 20.58 -12.73 -23.57
N LEU A 45 19.36 -13.26 -23.42
CA LEU A 45 19.08 -14.70 -23.56
C LEU A 45 18.54 -15.08 -24.94
N CYS A 46 18.04 -14.11 -25.70
CA CYS A 46 17.45 -14.35 -27.01
C CYS A 46 18.52 -14.36 -28.11
N GLU A 47 18.24 -15.07 -29.20
CA GLU A 47 19.05 -14.97 -30.41
C GLU A 47 18.96 -13.55 -31.00
N PRO A 48 20.07 -13.00 -31.54
CA PRO A 48 20.10 -11.65 -32.09
C PRO A 48 19.04 -11.40 -33.17
N ASP A 49 18.84 -12.37 -34.06
CA ASP A 49 17.90 -12.26 -35.19
C ASP A 49 16.44 -12.16 -34.71
N LYS A 50 16.08 -12.96 -33.69
CA LYS A 50 14.74 -12.92 -33.07
C LYS A 50 14.52 -11.64 -32.29
N TRP A 51 15.56 -11.13 -31.64
CA TRP A 51 15.49 -9.86 -30.92
C TRP A 51 15.31 -8.67 -31.88
N ALA A 52 16.00 -8.67 -33.04
CA ALA A 52 15.84 -7.64 -34.07
C ALA A 52 14.39 -7.57 -34.59
N LEU A 53 13.76 -8.72 -34.86
CA LEU A 53 12.35 -8.77 -35.25
C LEU A 53 11.41 -8.17 -34.18
N TYR A 54 11.69 -8.43 -32.91
CA TYR A 54 10.94 -7.82 -31.81
C TYR A 54 11.14 -6.30 -31.75
N GLU A 55 12.37 -5.81 -31.94
CA GLU A 55 12.66 -4.37 -31.94
C GLU A 55 11.90 -3.65 -33.06
N ASP A 56 11.90 -4.21 -34.28
CA ASP A 56 11.15 -3.68 -35.41
C ASP A 56 9.63 -3.69 -35.16
N TYR A 57 9.10 -4.80 -34.64
CA TYR A 57 7.70 -4.87 -34.22
C TYR A 57 7.36 -3.81 -33.17
N SER A 58 8.24 -3.64 -32.17
CA SER A 58 8.01 -2.72 -31.05
C SER A 58 8.00 -1.26 -31.50
N ARG A 59 8.85 -0.89 -32.47
CA ARG A 59 8.93 0.46 -33.03
C ARG A 59 7.66 0.81 -33.79
N ASN A 60 7.19 -0.09 -34.63
CA ASN A 60 5.98 0.09 -35.44
C ASN A 60 4.70 0.19 -34.58
N ARG A 61 4.69 -0.46 -33.41
CA ARG A 61 3.55 -0.42 -32.48
C ARG A 61 3.38 0.92 -31.78
N VAL A 62 4.44 1.70 -31.61
CA VAL A 62 4.38 3.05 -31.01
C VAL A 62 3.72 4.03 -31.98
N GLU A 63 3.92 3.83 -33.29
CA GLU A 63 3.34 4.70 -34.34
C GLU A 63 1.88 4.37 -34.65
N THR A 64 1.47 3.11 -34.46
CA THR A 64 0.11 2.64 -34.81
C THR A 64 -0.79 2.33 -33.62
N SER A 65 -0.30 2.44 -32.39
CA SER A 65 -1.22 2.41 -31.25
C SER A 65 -2.01 3.71 -31.24
N PRO A 66 -3.35 3.69 -31.37
CA PRO A 66 -4.13 4.84 -30.93
C PRO A 66 -3.69 5.12 -29.48
N PRO A 67 -3.54 6.39 -29.07
CA PRO A 67 -3.24 6.69 -27.68
C PRO A 67 -4.24 5.87 -26.88
N VAL A 68 -3.73 4.97 -26.02
CA VAL A 68 -4.59 4.22 -25.10
C VAL A 68 -5.47 5.30 -24.54
N ALA A 69 -6.73 5.29 -24.99
CA ALA A 69 -7.67 6.32 -24.65
C ALA A 69 -7.51 6.42 -23.17
N MET A 70 -7.23 7.63 -22.68
CA MET A 70 -7.46 7.93 -21.29
C MET A 70 -8.71 7.14 -20.97
N LEU A 71 -8.61 6.20 -20.02
CA LEU A 71 -9.75 5.84 -19.22
C LEU A 71 -10.10 7.15 -18.51
N SER A 72 -10.62 8.09 -19.28
CA SER A 72 -11.39 9.23 -18.87
C SER A 72 -12.52 8.51 -18.19
N PRO A 73 -12.59 8.57 -16.84
CA PRO A 73 -13.78 8.12 -16.16
C PRO A 73 -14.85 9.03 -16.75
N GLY A 74 -15.60 8.50 -17.71
CA GLY A 74 -16.74 9.18 -18.27
C GLY A 74 -17.56 9.63 -17.09
N VAL A 75 -17.67 10.95 -16.97
CA VAL A 75 -18.76 11.70 -16.36
C VAL A 75 -19.78 10.78 -15.70
N THR A 76 -19.40 10.26 -14.55
CA THR A 76 -20.33 9.78 -13.54
C THR A 76 -20.03 10.61 -12.31
N ALA A 77 -20.06 11.93 -12.51
CA ALA A 77 -20.47 12.87 -11.49
C ALA A 77 -21.98 12.69 -11.22
N LEU A 78 -22.44 11.46 -11.04
CA LEU A 78 -23.59 11.21 -10.18
C LEU A 78 -23.03 11.38 -8.77
N ILE A 79 -23.06 12.64 -8.33
CA ILE A 79 -23.36 13.07 -6.96
C ILE A 79 -23.33 11.87 -6.01
N LEU A 80 -22.15 11.54 -5.47
CA LEU A 80 -22.08 10.71 -4.28
C LEU A 80 -22.81 11.52 -3.20
N PRO A 81 -23.96 11.05 -2.68
CA PRO A 81 -24.61 11.74 -1.58
C PRO A 81 -23.68 11.58 -0.37
N PHE A 82 -23.23 12.71 0.16
CA PHE A 82 -22.70 12.83 1.52
C PHE A 82 -21.46 11.98 1.83
N ARG A 83 -20.28 12.58 1.64
CA ARG A 83 -19.20 12.32 2.61
C ARG A 83 -19.72 12.82 3.96
N SER A 84 -20.11 11.89 4.83
CA SER A 84 -20.40 12.24 6.21
C SER A 84 -19.14 12.89 6.81
N PRO A 85 -19.29 14.00 7.57
CA PRO A 85 -18.15 14.63 8.21
C PRO A 85 -17.48 13.61 9.14
N SER A 86 -16.15 13.56 9.10
CA SER A 86 -15.37 12.69 10.01
C SER A 86 -15.77 12.99 11.46
N PRO A 87 -15.98 11.96 12.29
CA PRO A 87 -16.42 12.15 13.66
C PRO A 87 -15.38 13.00 14.40
N LYS A 88 -15.83 14.10 15.01
CA LYS A 88 -14.96 14.94 15.83
C LYS A 88 -14.38 14.07 16.97
N PRO A 89 -13.08 14.20 17.28
CA PRO A 89 -12.48 13.46 18.39
C PRO A 89 -13.27 13.78 19.65
N ARG A 90 -13.79 12.72 20.29
CA ARG A 90 -14.52 12.83 21.54
C ARG A 90 -13.50 13.22 22.61
N LEU A 91 -13.47 14.48 22.99
CA LEU A 91 -12.79 14.92 24.22
C LEU A 91 -13.34 14.08 25.37
N ARG A 92 -12.47 13.31 26.03
CA ARG A 92 -12.81 12.67 27.31
C ARG A 92 -13.10 13.79 28.30
N SER A 93 -14.37 14.10 28.50
CA SER A 93 -14.80 14.80 29.71
C SER A 93 -14.59 13.81 30.85
N TYR A 94 -13.66 14.13 31.76
CA TYR A 94 -13.67 13.51 33.08
C TYR A 94 -15.01 13.86 33.71
N SER A 95 -15.91 12.88 33.78
CA SER A 95 -17.12 13.00 34.57
C SER A 95 -16.71 12.80 36.02
N THR A 96 -16.43 13.90 36.70
CA THR A 96 -16.65 13.99 38.14
C THR A 96 -18.17 13.92 38.34
N GLY A 97 -18.68 12.71 38.43
CA GLY A 97 -20.06 12.42 38.82
C GLY A 97 -20.03 11.70 40.16
N ASP A 98 -20.45 12.41 41.19
CA ASP A 98 -20.88 11.98 42.53
C ASP A 98 -20.06 10.92 43.26
N GLU A 99 -19.12 11.40 44.08
CA GLU A 99 -18.96 10.82 45.41
C GLU A 99 -20.03 11.43 46.32
N GLU A 100 -21.16 10.76 46.44
CA GLU A 100 -21.96 10.81 47.66
C GLU A 100 -21.85 9.47 48.39
N GLU A 101 -20.62 9.09 48.73
CA GLU A 101 -20.37 8.19 49.86
C GLU A 101 -19.38 8.89 50.79
N ARG A 102 -19.89 9.27 51.97
CA ARG A 102 -19.10 9.78 53.08
C ARG A 102 -17.86 8.92 53.27
N PRO A 103 -16.63 9.45 53.18
CA PRO A 103 -15.51 8.78 53.80
C PRO A 103 -15.66 9.01 55.31
N THR A 104 -16.14 8.00 56.03
CA THR A 104 -15.81 7.85 57.45
C THR A 104 -14.30 8.00 57.57
N ILE A 105 -13.86 9.10 58.19
CA ILE A 105 -12.47 9.37 58.50
C ILE A 105 -12.00 8.28 59.47
N ILE A 106 -11.47 7.18 58.94
CA ILE A 106 -10.67 6.24 59.71
C ILE A 106 -9.25 6.79 59.67
N ARG A 107 -8.91 7.58 60.70
CA ARG A 107 -7.52 7.96 60.98
C ARG A 107 -6.73 6.67 61.22
N ARG A 108 -5.78 6.38 60.35
CA ARG A 108 -4.76 5.37 60.66
C ARG A 108 -3.85 5.94 61.76
N PRO A 109 -3.61 5.22 62.86
CA PRO A 109 -2.60 5.64 63.83
C PRO A 109 -1.22 5.53 63.18
N MET A 110 -0.46 6.62 63.21
CA MET A 110 0.98 6.55 63.00
C MET A 110 1.58 5.76 64.16
N THR A 111 2.31 4.70 63.83
CA THR A 111 3.10 3.92 64.79
C THR A 111 4.35 4.70 65.21
N PRO A 112 4.80 4.51 66.48
CA PRO A 112 5.85 5.28 67.14
C PRO A 112 7.26 5.03 66.60
#